data_AF-A0A1F4V359-F1
#
_entry.id   AF-A0A1F4V359-F1
#
_cell.length_a   1.000
_cell.length_b   1.000
_cell.length_c   1.000
_cell.angle_alpha   90.00
_cell.angle_beta   90.00
_cell.angle_gamma   90.00
#
_symmetry.space_group_name_H-M   'P 1'
#
loop_
_entity.id
_entity.type
_entity.pdbx_description
1 polymer ?
#
loop_
_entity_poly.entity_id
_entity_poly.type
_entity_poly.pdbx_seq_one_letter_code
_entity_poly.pdbx_strand_id
1 'polypeptide(L)'
;MTTHVFIVDPTTFKIHLEYLFAGTGAQDNNVDFNSNSKTSLHPTTENMLIGMIADGSRVRRGDQVIFYLQQDFAKKIFEGKFYGIFKAPGDWSFLDNNDHQQHLKNELEKSLTFRTLIEPYKVYGEGVTEWEALDEIKNMTSPNQMLWSLIYRKLKGNRGNTMITIYEAERLIQLIRNKNNRTELNCQNKLLSFDATTQKIVCVNEQRRIYVGRKEEINLLPRLVAKFRANKSFEAHLQAYIVRNLGKGTNTSLDQTIIGDAQIEWLGNEVSCGVGMQRIDVMPSVVQDDQRVLIPIELKAVEANEKNIIQIQRYVDWIEQYYIPNRQSDIKPVLMAKKTANKTTNNYHMLVDSLNRFNQKNSNRCARLQFVGIEIGKDGLIFEEVPY
;
A
#
# COMPACT_ATOMS: atom_id res chain seq x y z
N MET A 1 3.45 -3.37 12.19
CA MET A 1 3.47 -4.19 10.97
C MET A 1 2.31 -3.75 10.10
N THR A 2 2.48 -3.70 8.79
CA THR A 2 1.38 -3.39 7.85
C THR A 2 0.61 -4.68 7.54
N THR A 3 -0.71 -4.57 7.41
CA THR A 3 -1.55 -5.67 6.93
C THR A 3 -2.04 -5.36 5.53
N HIS A 4 -1.79 -6.28 4.61
CA HIS A 4 -2.13 -6.18 3.19
C HIS A 4 -3.29 -7.13 2.86
N VAL A 5 -4.32 -6.60 2.23
CA VAL A 5 -5.47 -7.36 1.76
C VAL A 5 -5.34 -7.59 0.26
N PHE A 6 -5.10 -8.84 -0.12
CA PHE A 6 -4.99 -9.26 -1.52
C PHE A 6 -6.33 -9.74 -2.04
N ILE A 7 -6.73 -9.19 -3.18
CA ILE A 7 -8.01 -9.48 -3.82
C ILE A 7 -7.84 -10.67 -4.74
N VAL A 8 -8.67 -11.69 -4.55
CA VAL A 8 -8.58 -12.96 -5.28
C VAL A 8 -9.95 -13.42 -5.72
N ASP A 9 -9.97 -14.20 -6.79
CA ASP A 9 -11.14 -14.99 -7.21
C ASP A 9 -10.94 -16.46 -6.80
N PRO A 10 -11.93 -17.33 -6.98
CA PRO A 10 -11.84 -18.70 -6.51
C PRO A 10 -10.77 -19.56 -7.22
N THR A 11 -10.50 -19.31 -8.51
CA THR A 11 -9.39 -19.96 -9.24
C THR A 11 -8.07 -19.54 -8.60
N THR A 12 -7.81 -18.23 -8.55
CA THR A 12 -6.50 -17.74 -8.10
C THR A 12 -6.28 -17.98 -6.62
N PHE A 13 -7.31 -17.88 -5.77
CA PHE A 13 -7.18 -18.09 -4.32
C PHE A 13 -6.62 -19.47 -3.98
N LYS A 14 -7.12 -20.52 -4.65
CA LYS A 14 -6.59 -21.88 -4.49
C LYS A 14 -5.09 -21.94 -4.79
N ILE A 15 -4.67 -21.37 -5.92
CA ILE A 15 -3.27 -21.40 -6.37
C ILE A 15 -2.36 -20.58 -5.44
N HIS A 16 -2.82 -19.43 -4.94
CA HIS A 16 -2.08 -18.64 -3.95
C HIS A 16 -1.76 -19.46 -2.68
N LEU A 17 -2.73 -20.24 -2.19
CA LEU A 17 -2.56 -21.09 -1.01
C LEU A 17 -1.61 -22.27 -1.28
N GLU A 18 -1.76 -22.92 -2.43
CA GLU A 18 -0.99 -24.13 -2.77
C GLU A 18 0.50 -23.82 -2.98
N TYR A 19 0.82 -22.65 -3.53
CA TYR A 19 2.19 -22.23 -3.83
C TYR A 19 2.73 -21.16 -2.87
N LEU A 20 1.95 -20.78 -1.86
CA LEU A 20 2.33 -19.81 -0.82
C LEU A 20 2.91 -18.51 -1.39
N PHE A 21 2.14 -17.88 -2.27
CA PHE A 21 2.38 -16.50 -2.72
C PHE A 21 1.07 -15.70 -2.69
N ALA A 22 1.18 -14.38 -2.76
CA ALA A 22 0.10 -13.44 -2.99
C ALA A 22 0.44 -12.61 -4.24
N GLY A 23 -0.48 -12.48 -5.19
CA GLY A 23 -0.20 -11.91 -6.50
C GLY A 23 -1.25 -10.92 -6.97
N THR A 24 -0.81 -9.96 -7.79
CA THR A 24 -1.68 -9.01 -8.49
C THR A 24 -1.22 -8.87 -9.94
N GLY A 25 -2.13 -8.53 -10.84
CA GLY A 25 -1.80 -8.34 -12.26
C GLY A 25 -2.71 -7.34 -12.94
N ALA A 26 -2.33 -7.00 -14.17
CA ALA A 26 -2.92 -5.91 -14.94
C ALA A 26 -3.37 -6.39 -16.32
N GLN A 27 -4.27 -7.37 -16.37
CA GLN A 27 -4.71 -8.02 -17.62
C GLN A 27 -3.49 -8.50 -18.43
N ASP A 28 -3.41 -8.16 -19.71
CA ASP A 28 -2.37 -8.59 -20.63
C ASP A 28 -1.14 -7.67 -20.68
N ASN A 29 -1.06 -6.67 -19.79
CA ASN A 29 0.05 -5.73 -19.81
C ASN A 29 1.36 -6.37 -19.32
N ASN A 30 2.45 -6.01 -19.98
CA ASN A 30 3.82 -6.39 -19.65
C ASN A 30 4.60 -5.16 -19.16
N VAL A 31 5.50 -5.35 -18.18
CA VAL A 31 6.39 -4.30 -17.68
C VAL A 31 7.68 -4.25 -18.53
N ASP A 32 7.77 -3.29 -19.45
CA ASP A 32 8.95 -3.11 -20.34
C ASP A 32 9.97 -2.08 -19.81
N PHE A 33 9.68 -1.44 -18.68
CA PHE A 33 10.49 -0.37 -18.09
C PHE A 33 11.25 -0.78 -16.82
N ASN A 34 11.23 -2.06 -16.43
CA ASN A 34 12.01 -2.54 -15.29
C ASN A 34 13.51 -2.41 -15.58
N SER A 35 14.26 -1.70 -14.74
CA SER A 35 15.67 -1.35 -14.97
C SER A 35 15.94 -0.62 -16.30
N ASN A 36 14.92 0.02 -16.91
CA ASN A 36 15.03 0.67 -18.21
C ASN A 36 14.52 2.12 -18.15
N SER A 37 15.17 3.03 -18.89
CA SER A 37 14.78 4.44 -18.96
C SER A 37 13.61 4.72 -19.91
N LYS A 38 13.31 3.77 -20.80
CA LYS A 38 12.29 3.90 -21.84
C LYS A 38 11.16 2.89 -21.64
N THR A 39 10.01 3.21 -22.23
CA THR A 39 8.83 2.34 -22.32
C THR A 39 8.13 2.64 -23.63
N SER A 40 7.51 1.61 -24.20
CA SER A 40 6.58 1.70 -25.32
C SER A 40 5.12 1.87 -24.86
N LEU A 41 4.86 1.70 -23.57
CA LEU A 41 3.51 1.74 -23.00
C LEU A 41 2.91 3.15 -23.05
N HIS A 42 1.59 3.21 -23.23
CA HIS A 42 0.83 4.44 -23.07
C HIS A 42 0.97 4.97 -21.62
N PRO A 43 1.07 6.29 -21.37
CA PRO A 43 1.27 6.84 -20.04
C PRO A 43 0.25 6.39 -18.99
N THR A 44 -1.02 6.20 -19.37
CA THR A 44 -2.06 5.68 -18.47
C THR A 44 -1.76 4.25 -18.01
N THR A 45 -1.33 3.38 -18.92
CA THR A 45 -0.94 2.00 -18.63
C THR A 45 0.32 1.94 -17.79
N GLU A 46 1.32 2.75 -18.12
CA GLU A 46 2.54 2.91 -17.33
C GLU A 46 2.19 3.31 -15.88
N ASN A 47 1.39 4.35 -15.70
CA ASN A 47 1.00 4.82 -14.35
C ASN A 47 0.20 3.78 -13.57
N MET A 48 -0.68 3.03 -14.22
CA MET A 48 -1.41 1.93 -13.59
C MET A 48 -0.45 0.84 -13.08
N LEU A 49 0.49 0.39 -13.92
CA LEU A 49 1.49 -0.61 -13.52
C LEU A 49 2.39 -0.08 -12.40
N ILE A 50 2.81 1.17 -12.48
CA ILE A 50 3.61 1.82 -11.42
C ILE A 50 2.83 1.89 -10.11
N GLY A 51 1.52 2.17 -10.14
CA GLY A 51 0.68 2.14 -8.95
C GLY A 51 0.64 0.76 -8.28
N MET A 52 0.57 -0.31 -9.08
CA MET A 52 0.65 -1.68 -8.58
C MET A 52 2.05 -2.03 -8.05
N ILE A 53 3.10 -1.51 -8.69
CA ILE A 53 4.47 -1.63 -8.19
C ILE A 53 4.62 -0.92 -6.84
N ALA A 54 4.04 0.27 -6.68
CA ALA A 54 4.01 0.96 -5.38
C ALA A 54 3.30 0.08 -4.34
N ASP A 55 2.20 -0.58 -4.71
CA ASP A 55 1.47 -1.46 -3.81
C ASP A 55 2.31 -2.66 -3.34
N GLY A 56 3.07 -3.27 -4.24
CA GLY A 56 4.00 -4.35 -3.90
C GLY A 56 5.26 -3.87 -3.18
N SER A 57 5.72 -2.65 -3.46
CA SER A 57 6.97 -2.09 -2.92
C SER A 57 6.82 -1.56 -1.50
N ARG A 58 5.60 -1.44 -0.95
CA ARG A 58 5.39 -1.15 0.48
C ARG A 58 5.43 -2.38 1.38
N VAL A 59 5.36 -3.59 0.82
CA VAL A 59 5.37 -4.84 1.61
C VAL A 59 6.74 -5.01 2.27
N ARG A 60 6.74 -5.31 3.57
CA ARG A 60 7.95 -5.55 4.36
C ARG A 60 7.95 -6.92 4.99
N ARG A 61 9.14 -7.43 5.31
CA ARG A 61 9.29 -8.65 6.10
C ARG A 61 8.48 -8.55 7.40
N GLY A 62 7.69 -9.58 7.68
CA GLY A 62 6.83 -9.66 8.85
C GLY A 62 5.46 -9.00 8.70
N ASP A 63 5.22 -8.25 7.61
CA ASP A 63 3.88 -7.74 7.29
C ASP A 63 2.90 -8.91 7.15
N GLN A 64 1.64 -8.63 7.50
CA GLN A 64 0.58 -9.63 7.44
C GLN A 64 -0.13 -9.58 6.10
N VAL A 65 -0.60 -10.73 5.64
CA VAL A 65 -1.40 -10.87 4.43
C VAL A 65 -2.72 -11.56 4.76
N ILE A 66 -3.81 -10.94 4.32
CA ILE A 66 -5.17 -11.48 4.38
C ILE A 66 -5.68 -11.54 2.94
N PHE A 67 -6.38 -12.61 2.58
CA PHE A 67 -7.03 -12.70 1.27
C PHE A 67 -8.48 -12.26 1.37
N TYR A 68 -8.92 -11.48 0.39
CA TYR A 68 -10.32 -11.18 0.18
C TYR A 68 -10.78 -11.87 -1.10
N LEU A 69 -11.57 -12.91 -0.92
CA LEU A 69 -12.22 -13.67 -1.98
C LEU A 69 -13.44 -12.89 -2.48
N GLN A 70 -13.46 -12.57 -3.76
CA GLN A 70 -14.58 -11.87 -4.40
C GLN A 70 -15.80 -12.79 -4.56
N GLN A 71 -16.98 -12.17 -4.59
CA GLN A 71 -18.21 -12.81 -5.02
C GLN A 71 -18.06 -13.33 -6.46
N ASP A 72 -18.50 -14.57 -6.69
CA ASP A 72 -18.52 -15.22 -8.00
C ASP A 72 -19.75 -16.14 -8.06
N PHE A 73 -20.82 -15.64 -8.67
CA PHE A 73 -22.09 -16.36 -8.80
C PHE A 73 -21.96 -17.63 -9.63
N ALA A 74 -21.08 -17.65 -10.64
CA ALA A 74 -20.89 -18.82 -11.50
C ALA A 74 -20.27 -19.99 -10.70
N LYS A 75 -19.45 -19.66 -9.69
CA LYS A 75 -18.85 -20.63 -8.76
C LYS A 75 -19.62 -20.76 -7.44
N LYS A 76 -20.86 -20.28 -7.38
CA LYS A 76 -21.75 -20.34 -6.20
C LYS A 76 -21.17 -19.66 -4.94
N ILE A 77 -20.34 -18.64 -5.13
CA ILE A 77 -19.82 -17.79 -4.05
C ILE A 77 -20.63 -16.51 -4.06
N PHE A 78 -21.70 -16.51 -3.26
CA PHE A 78 -22.71 -15.45 -3.24
C PHE A 78 -22.33 -14.25 -2.38
N GLU A 79 -21.21 -14.30 -1.65
CA GLU A 79 -20.75 -13.19 -0.83
C GLU A 79 -19.23 -13.19 -0.77
N GLY A 80 -18.62 -12.00 -0.81
CA GLY A 80 -17.18 -11.86 -0.61
C GLY A 80 -16.78 -12.25 0.81
N LYS A 81 -15.56 -12.76 0.98
CA LYS A 81 -15.06 -13.27 2.28
C LYS A 81 -13.58 -12.99 2.50
N PHE A 82 -13.22 -12.67 3.74
CA PHE A 82 -11.85 -12.48 4.20
C PHE A 82 -11.31 -13.75 4.83
N TYR A 83 -10.12 -14.19 4.40
CA TYR A 83 -9.52 -15.46 4.80
C TYR A 83 -8.07 -15.34 5.23
N GLY A 84 -7.74 -16.15 6.23
CA GLY A 84 -6.39 -16.47 6.66
C GLY A 84 -5.62 -15.27 7.24
N ILE A 85 -4.51 -15.59 7.88
CA ILE A 85 -3.52 -14.62 8.31
C ILE A 85 -2.16 -15.24 7.99
N PHE A 86 -1.52 -14.67 6.99
CA PHE A 86 -0.20 -15.07 6.50
C PHE A 86 0.82 -13.98 6.82
N LYS A 87 2.10 -14.27 6.62
CA LYS A 87 3.18 -13.28 6.74
C LYS A 87 4.02 -13.22 5.47
N ALA A 88 4.55 -12.04 5.17
CA ALA A 88 5.61 -11.89 4.18
C ALA A 88 6.96 -12.28 4.80
N PRO A 89 7.67 -13.32 4.30
CA PRO A 89 8.97 -13.73 4.83
C PRO A 89 10.10 -12.80 4.38
N GLY A 90 9.86 -11.91 3.41
CA GLY A 90 10.83 -10.98 2.86
C GLY A 90 10.23 -9.62 2.53
N ASP A 91 11.09 -8.68 2.18
CA ASP A 91 10.69 -7.35 1.72
C ASP A 91 10.28 -7.36 0.25
N TRP A 92 9.26 -6.56 -0.06
CA TRP A 92 8.76 -6.22 -1.38
C TRP A 92 8.14 -7.36 -2.19
N SER A 93 7.31 -6.98 -3.16
CA SER A 93 6.95 -7.86 -4.27
C SER A 93 8.09 -7.93 -5.30
N PHE A 94 8.14 -9.05 -6.01
CA PHE A 94 8.99 -9.30 -7.16
C PHE A 94 8.16 -9.35 -8.45
N LEU A 95 8.87 -9.27 -9.58
CA LEU A 95 8.30 -9.36 -10.91
C LEU A 95 8.39 -10.81 -11.43
N ASP A 96 7.24 -11.38 -11.79
CA ASP A 96 7.13 -12.53 -12.68
C ASP A 96 6.32 -12.08 -13.89
N ASN A 97 7.04 -11.48 -14.84
CA ASN A 97 6.48 -10.63 -15.88
C ASN A 97 5.48 -11.39 -16.78
N ASN A 98 4.57 -10.67 -17.41
CA ASN A 98 3.58 -11.24 -18.31
C ASN A 98 4.17 -11.54 -19.69
N ASP A 99 4.97 -12.59 -19.77
CA ASP A 99 5.50 -13.16 -21.00
C ASP A 99 5.21 -14.67 -21.06
N HIS A 100 5.79 -15.37 -22.05
CA HIS A 100 5.60 -16.81 -22.23
C HIS A 100 6.22 -17.67 -21.11
N GLN A 101 7.07 -17.10 -20.27
CA GLN A 101 7.75 -17.78 -19.17
C GLN A 101 7.07 -17.53 -17.82
N GLN A 102 5.99 -16.75 -17.77
CA GLN A 102 5.29 -16.46 -16.52
C GLN A 102 4.81 -17.75 -15.84
N HIS A 103 5.27 -17.98 -14.60
CA HIS A 103 4.96 -19.21 -13.88
C HIS A 103 3.48 -19.27 -13.50
N LEU A 104 2.86 -20.43 -13.66
CA LEU A 104 1.45 -20.71 -13.34
C LEU A 104 0.41 -19.91 -14.14
N LYS A 105 0.79 -19.28 -15.26
CA LYS A 105 -0.14 -18.44 -16.03
C LYS A 105 -1.37 -19.20 -16.52
N ASN A 106 -1.21 -20.46 -16.90
CA ASN A 106 -2.31 -21.30 -17.38
C ASN A 106 -3.24 -21.69 -16.22
N GLU A 107 -2.68 -22.10 -15.08
CA GLU A 107 -3.39 -22.52 -13.88
C GLU A 107 -4.11 -21.35 -13.19
N LEU A 108 -3.55 -20.15 -13.28
CA LEU A 108 -4.15 -18.92 -12.76
C LEU A 108 -5.25 -18.37 -13.67
N GLU A 109 -5.31 -18.81 -14.93
CA GLU A 109 -6.23 -18.31 -15.97
C GLU A 109 -6.11 -16.79 -16.24
N LYS A 110 -5.07 -16.15 -15.68
CA LYS A 110 -4.77 -14.72 -15.83
C LYS A 110 -3.32 -14.44 -15.45
N SER A 111 -2.81 -13.28 -15.88
CA SER A 111 -1.52 -12.78 -15.41
C SER A 111 -1.61 -12.24 -13.99
N LEU A 112 -0.69 -12.69 -13.13
CA LEU A 112 -0.37 -12.08 -11.84
C LEU A 112 1.10 -11.64 -11.85
N THR A 113 1.35 -10.48 -12.46
CA THR A 113 2.68 -9.93 -12.74
C THR A 113 3.52 -9.63 -11.48
N PHE A 114 2.89 -9.09 -10.44
CA PHE A 114 3.57 -8.70 -9.20
C PHE A 114 3.22 -9.67 -8.08
N ARG A 115 4.22 -10.29 -7.48
CA ARG A 115 4.03 -11.38 -6.51
C ARG A 115 4.85 -11.16 -5.25
N THR A 116 4.32 -11.60 -4.13
CA THR A 116 4.96 -11.60 -2.81
C THR A 116 4.90 -13.04 -2.29
N LEU A 117 6.03 -13.62 -1.90
CA LEU A 117 5.99 -14.91 -1.20
C LEU A 117 5.32 -14.72 0.16
N ILE A 118 4.60 -15.73 0.62
CA ILE A 118 3.96 -15.71 1.94
C ILE A 118 4.29 -16.99 2.70
N GLU A 119 4.11 -16.94 4.02
CA GLU A 119 4.15 -18.12 4.87
C GLU A 119 2.90 -18.18 5.75
N PRO A 120 2.39 -19.39 6.07
CA PRO A 120 1.29 -19.55 7.02
C PRO A 120 1.68 -18.95 8.38
N TYR A 121 0.79 -18.17 9.00
CA TYR A 121 0.98 -17.68 10.36
C TYR A 121 -0.13 -18.12 11.31
N LYS A 122 -1.37 -17.64 11.10
CA LYS A 122 -2.57 -18.06 11.83
C LYS A 122 -3.66 -18.31 10.82
N VAL A 123 -3.69 -19.52 10.27
CA VAL A 123 -4.60 -19.89 9.18
C VAL A 123 -5.83 -20.57 9.76
N TYR A 124 -6.99 -20.15 9.27
CA TYR A 124 -8.29 -20.62 9.72
C TYR A 124 -9.10 -21.12 8.52
N GLY A 125 -10.01 -22.07 8.75
CA GLY A 125 -10.81 -22.68 7.68
C GLY A 125 -11.89 -21.76 7.15
N GLU A 126 -12.66 -21.13 8.03
CA GLU A 126 -13.79 -20.28 7.66
C GLU A 126 -13.37 -18.83 7.40
N GLY A 127 -13.97 -18.23 6.38
CA GLY A 127 -13.83 -16.81 6.09
C GLY A 127 -14.90 -15.97 6.77
N VAL A 128 -14.55 -14.72 7.08
CA VAL A 128 -15.51 -13.69 7.55
C VAL A 128 -16.14 -13.06 6.33
N THR A 129 -17.45 -12.93 6.30
CA THR A 129 -18.13 -12.36 5.14
C THR A 129 -17.99 -10.84 5.07
N GLU A 130 -18.24 -10.27 3.89
CA GLU A 130 -18.30 -8.82 3.73
C GLU A 130 -19.31 -8.17 4.64
N TRP A 131 -20.49 -8.77 4.78
CA TRP A 131 -21.53 -8.26 5.67
C TRP A 131 -21.03 -8.17 7.12
N GLU A 132 -20.42 -9.25 7.61
CA GLU A 132 -19.86 -9.31 8.98
C GLU A 132 -18.75 -8.26 9.20
N ALA A 133 -17.93 -8.00 8.18
CA ALA A 133 -16.77 -7.11 8.32
C ALA A 133 -17.07 -5.63 8.05
N LEU A 134 -17.94 -5.33 7.09
CA LEU A 134 -18.12 -3.98 6.52
C LEU A 134 -19.49 -3.37 6.82
N ASP A 135 -20.54 -4.20 6.92
CA ASP A 135 -21.92 -3.72 7.03
C ASP A 135 -22.45 -3.83 8.48
N GLU A 136 -21.95 -4.78 9.28
CA GLU A 136 -22.41 -4.96 10.66
C GLU A 136 -21.82 -3.90 11.62
N ILE A 137 -22.67 -2.96 12.01
CA ILE A 137 -22.31 -1.82 12.89
C ILE A 137 -22.82 -1.95 14.33
N LYS A 138 -23.49 -3.05 14.69
CA LYS A 138 -24.17 -3.20 16.01
C LYS A 138 -23.25 -2.96 17.22
N ASN A 139 -21.97 -3.26 17.08
CA ASN A 139 -20.95 -3.10 18.12
C ASN A 139 -20.02 -1.89 17.88
N MET A 140 -20.43 -0.95 17.03
CA MET A 140 -19.68 0.28 16.77
C MET A 140 -20.38 1.46 17.46
N THR A 141 -19.59 2.29 18.13
CA THR A 141 -20.08 3.51 18.81
C THR A 141 -19.86 4.77 17.99
N SER A 142 -19.05 4.71 16.94
CA SER A 142 -18.73 5.84 16.07
C SER A 142 -18.36 5.39 14.65
N PRO A 143 -18.67 6.18 13.61
CA PRO A 143 -18.30 5.87 12.23
C PRO A 143 -16.80 5.64 12.01
N ASN A 144 -15.93 6.28 12.79
CA ASN A 144 -14.48 6.11 12.64
C ASN A 144 -13.99 4.67 12.93
N GLN A 145 -14.79 3.83 13.58
CA GLN A 145 -14.46 2.43 13.89
C GLN A 145 -14.75 1.46 12.73
N MET A 146 -15.34 1.95 11.63
CA MET A 146 -15.57 1.16 10.42
C MET A 146 -14.26 0.87 9.68
N LEU A 147 -14.26 -0.20 8.88
CA LEU A 147 -13.14 -0.59 8.02
C LEU A 147 -13.10 0.26 6.74
N TRP A 148 -12.95 1.58 6.88
CA TRP A 148 -12.96 2.57 5.80
C TRP A 148 -12.02 2.24 4.64
N SER A 149 -10.81 1.74 4.91
CA SER A 149 -9.86 1.34 3.86
C SER A 149 -10.47 0.30 2.91
N LEU A 150 -11.24 -0.65 3.46
CA LEU A 150 -11.92 -1.71 2.70
C LEU A 150 -13.20 -1.22 2.04
N ILE A 151 -13.97 -0.35 2.70
CA ILE A 151 -15.17 0.29 2.13
C ILE A 151 -14.78 1.12 0.91
N TYR A 152 -13.77 1.98 1.02
CA TYR A 152 -13.27 2.77 -0.11
C TYR A 152 -12.74 1.89 -1.24
N ARG A 153 -12.07 0.78 -0.91
CA ARG A 153 -11.64 -0.22 -1.90
C ARG A 153 -12.84 -0.81 -2.64
N LYS A 154 -13.92 -1.18 -1.95
CA LYS A 154 -15.13 -1.75 -2.56
C LYS A 154 -15.82 -0.75 -3.48
N LEU A 155 -15.92 0.52 -3.07
CA LEU A 155 -16.53 1.57 -3.87
C LEU A 155 -15.74 1.91 -5.15
N LYS A 156 -14.41 1.72 -5.15
CA LYS A 156 -13.56 2.06 -6.31
C LYS A 156 -13.21 0.88 -7.21
N GLY A 157 -12.99 -0.32 -6.66
CA GLY A 157 -12.78 -1.55 -7.43
C GLY A 157 -11.43 -1.74 -8.14
N ASN A 158 -10.41 -0.89 -7.90
CA ASN A 158 -9.26 -0.77 -8.83
C ASN A 158 -7.89 -1.27 -8.33
N ARG A 159 -7.77 -1.86 -7.13
CA ARG A 159 -6.47 -2.35 -6.61
C ARG A 159 -6.54 -3.78 -6.10
N GLY A 160 -5.57 -4.58 -6.52
CA GLY A 160 -5.42 -5.99 -6.13
C GLY A 160 -4.71 -6.21 -4.80
N ASN A 161 -4.02 -5.20 -4.28
CA ASN A 161 -3.35 -5.21 -2.97
C ASN A 161 -3.66 -3.87 -2.27
N THR A 162 -4.39 -3.93 -1.15
CA THR A 162 -4.78 -2.76 -0.37
C THR A 162 -4.22 -2.88 1.04
N MET A 163 -3.52 -1.86 1.54
CA MET A 163 -3.18 -1.81 2.96
C MET A 163 -4.41 -1.39 3.77
N ILE A 164 -4.49 -1.88 5.00
CA ILE A 164 -5.45 -1.40 5.98
C ILE A 164 -4.69 -0.84 7.18
N THR A 165 -5.29 0.11 7.89
CA THR A 165 -4.68 0.70 9.09
C THR A 165 -4.52 -0.35 10.20
N ILE A 166 -3.71 -0.02 11.21
CA ILE A 166 -3.40 -0.95 12.31
C ILE A 166 -4.69 -1.40 13.04
N TYR A 167 -5.57 -0.47 13.40
CA TYR A 167 -6.80 -0.79 14.14
C TYR A 167 -7.80 -1.57 13.27
N GLU A 168 -7.85 -1.29 11.96
CA GLU A 168 -8.67 -2.06 11.01
C GLU A 168 -8.17 -3.50 10.90
N ALA A 169 -6.86 -3.70 10.85
CA ALA A 169 -6.24 -5.01 10.83
C ALA A 169 -6.56 -5.80 12.10
N GLU A 170 -6.39 -5.20 13.27
CA GLU A 170 -6.70 -5.82 14.56
C GLU A 170 -8.16 -6.27 14.63
N ARG A 171 -9.09 -5.41 14.19
CA ARG A 171 -10.52 -5.73 14.12
C ARG A 171 -10.81 -6.88 13.18
N LEU A 172 -10.33 -6.82 11.93
CA LEU A 172 -10.58 -7.86 10.93
C LEU A 172 -10.00 -9.22 11.36
N ILE A 173 -8.80 -9.22 11.93
CA ILE A 173 -8.17 -10.41 12.49
C ILE A 173 -9.01 -10.99 13.63
N GLN A 174 -9.54 -10.14 14.50
CA GLN A 174 -10.38 -10.61 15.60
C GLN A 174 -11.69 -11.23 15.10
N LEU A 175 -12.30 -10.68 14.05
CA LEU A 175 -13.47 -11.30 13.39
C LEU A 175 -13.12 -12.69 12.84
N ILE A 176 -11.99 -12.83 12.14
CA ILE A 176 -11.55 -14.12 11.57
C ILE A 176 -11.33 -15.15 12.66
N ARG A 177 -10.66 -14.75 13.75
CA ARG A 177 -10.43 -15.62 14.91
C ARG A 177 -11.73 -16.06 15.57
N ASN A 178 -12.66 -15.13 15.78
CA ASN A 178 -13.94 -15.41 16.42
C ASN A 178 -14.81 -16.35 15.58
N LYS A 179 -14.89 -16.10 14.26
CA LYS A 179 -15.63 -16.96 13.31
C LYS A 179 -15.21 -18.42 13.40
N ASN A 180 -13.92 -18.65 13.65
CA ASN A 180 -13.33 -19.98 13.71
C ASN A 180 -13.18 -20.53 15.14
N ASN A 181 -13.85 -19.95 16.13
CA ASN A 181 -13.72 -20.34 17.54
C ASN A 181 -12.26 -20.40 18.02
N ARG A 182 -11.41 -19.53 17.46
CA ARG A 182 -9.96 -19.46 17.71
C ARG A 182 -9.21 -20.78 17.39
N THR A 183 -9.79 -21.65 16.57
CA THR A 183 -9.20 -22.94 16.19
C THR A 183 -8.47 -22.83 14.86
N GLU A 184 -7.14 -22.88 14.91
CA GLU A 184 -6.28 -22.80 13.73
C GLU A 184 -6.20 -24.13 12.98
N LEU A 185 -6.01 -24.07 11.66
CA LEU A 185 -5.74 -25.24 10.84
C LEU A 185 -4.31 -25.72 11.06
N ASN A 186 -4.14 -26.99 11.41
CA ASN A 186 -2.83 -27.62 11.44
C ASN A 186 -2.50 -28.27 10.09
N CYS A 187 -1.82 -27.50 9.22
CA CYS A 187 -1.32 -27.98 7.93
C CYS A 187 0.20 -28.25 7.94
N GLN A 188 0.77 -28.66 9.08
CA GLN A 188 2.17 -29.13 9.09
C GLN A 188 2.34 -30.29 8.11
N ASN A 189 3.33 -30.18 7.21
CA ASN A 189 3.62 -31.16 6.14
C ASN A 189 2.46 -31.47 5.18
N LYS A 190 1.41 -30.65 5.19
CA LYS A 190 0.27 -30.74 4.28
C LYS A 190 0.24 -29.55 3.33
N LEU A 191 -0.40 -29.73 2.19
CA LEU A 191 -0.69 -28.68 1.23
C LEU A 191 -1.88 -27.85 1.72
N LEU A 192 -1.73 -26.53 1.75
CA LEU A 192 -2.85 -25.61 1.94
C LEU A 192 -3.59 -25.44 0.61
N SER A 193 -4.91 -25.52 0.61
CA SER A 193 -5.73 -25.32 -0.58
C SER A 193 -7.09 -24.69 -0.20
N PHE A 194 -7.91 -24.39 -1.21
CA PHE A 194 -9.25 -23.86 -1.04
C PHE A 194 -10.29 -24.82 -1.63
N ASP A 195 -11.25 -25.24 -0.81
CA ASP A 195 -12.42 -25.98 -1.26
C ASP A 195 -13.54 -24.99 -1.60
N ALA A 196 -13.85 -24.83 -2.89
CA ALA A 196 -14.90 -23.93 -3.36
C ALA A 196 -16.32 -24.42 -3.01
N THR A 197 -16.52 -25.71 -2.74
CA THR A 197 -17.82 -26.28 -2.39
C THR A 197 -18.20 -25.89 -0.96
N THR A 198 -17.29 -26.13 -0.01
CA THR A 198 -17.49 -25.76 1.39
C THR A 198 -17.10 -24.30 1.68
N GLN A 199 -16.41 -23.66 0.74
CA GLN A 199 -15.82 -22.32 0.86
C GLN A 199 -14.93 -22.21 2.10
N LYS A 200 -14.00 -23.15 2.24
CA LYS A 200 -13.06 -23.23 3.36
C LYS A 200 -11.63 -23.38 2.87
N ILE A 201 -10.69 -22.80 3.61
CA ILE A 201 -9.29 -23.23 3.53
C ILE A 201 -9.21 -24.64 4.12
N VAL A 202 -8.48 -25.53 3.45
CA VAL A 202 -8.32 -26.93 3.85
C VAL A 202 -6.85 -27.35 3.81
N CYS A 203 -6.49 -28.36 4.60
CA CYS A 203 -5.21 -29.06 4.49
C CYS A 203 -5.42 -30.35 3.67
N VAL A 204 -4.71 -30.50 2.57
CA VAL A 204 -4.73 -31.70 1.72
C VAL A 204 -3.50 -32.55 2.03
N ASN A 205 -3.67 -33.88 2.06
CA ASN A 205 -2.58 -34.85 2.29
C ASN A 205 -1.70 -34.99 1.03
N GLU A 206 -1.12 -33.88 0.60
CA GLU A 206 -0.17 -33.76 -0.51
C GLU A 206 1.07 -33.02 -0.03
N GLN A 207 2.19 -33.23 -0.73
CA GLN A 207 3.39 -32.45 -0.48
C GLN A 207 3.16 -30.97 -0.81
N ARG A 208 3.81 -30.10 -0.04
CA ARG A 208 3.78 -28.66 -0.30
C ARG A 208 4.39 -28.36 -1.66
N ARG A 209 3.73 -27.51 -2.43
CA ARG A 209 4.29 -27.01 -3.68
C ARG A 209 5.25 -25.88 -3.39
N ILE A 210 6.30 -25.80 -4.20
CA ILE A 210 7.33 -24.76 -4.09
C ILE A 210 7.13 -23.80 -5.25
N TYR A 211 7.13 -22.50 -4.94
CA TYR A 211 7.13 -21.47 -5.95
C TYR A 211 8.50 -21.39 -6.66
N VAL A 212 8.55 -21.90 -7.89
CA VAL A 212 9.77 -21.96 -8.74
C VAL A 212 9.78 -20.89 -9.84
N GLY A 213 8.78 -20.00 -9.86
CA GLY A 213 8.73 -18.89 -10.80
C GLY A 213 9.86 -17.87 -10.59
N ARG A 214 9.99 -17.00 -11.59
CA ARG A 214 10.96 -15.89 -11.57
C ARG A 214 10.69 -14.98 -10.39
N LYS A 215 11.77 -14.47 -9.79
CA LYS A 215 11.74 -13.53 -8.67
C LYS A 215 12.56 -12.29 -9.02
N GLU A 216 12.26 -11.70 -10.17
CA GLU A 216 13.03 -10.56 -10.67
C GLU A 216 12.83 -9.34 -9.76
N GLU A 217 13.92 -8.67 -9.41
CA GLU A 217 13.85 -7.44 -8.63
C GLU A 217 13.26 -6.30 -9.47
N ILE A 218 12.38 -5.52 -8.86
CA ILE A 218 11.80 -4.32 -9.48
C ILE A 218 12.71 -3.12 -9.22
N ASN A 219 13.22 -2.48 -10.28
CA ASN A 219 14.00 -1.25 -10.22
C ASN A 219 13.41 -0.18 -11.16
N LEU A 220 12.83 0.86 -10.56
CA LEU A 220 12.20 1.98 -11.28
C LEU A 220 13.11 3.20 -11.46
N LEU A 221 14.29 3.22 -10.83
CA LEU A 221 15.13 4.42 -10.78
C LEU A 221 15.51 4.94 -12.18
N PRO A 222 15.93 4.09 -13.15
CA PRO A 222 16.25 4.55 -14.50
C PRO A 222 15.08 5.25 -15.18
N ARG A 223 13.86 4.71 -15.04
CA ARG A 223 12.65 5.29 -15.63
C ARG A 223 12.26 6.60 -14.96
N LEU A 224 12.32 6.65 -13.63
CA LEU A 224 12.02 7.85 -12.83
C LEU A 224 12.96 9.00 -13.22
N VAL A 225 14.27 8.76 -13.22
CA VAL A 225 15.31 9.74 -13.58
C VAL A 225 15.08 10.28 -14.99
N ALA A 226 14.76 9.42 -15.94
CA ALA A 226 14.49 9.82 -17.32
C ALA A 226 13.27 10.76 -17.43
N LYS A 227 12.18 10.47 -16.69
CA LYS A 227 10.98 11.32 -16.69
C LYS A 227 11.25 12.67 -16.03
N PHE A 228 11.95 12.69 -14.89
CA PHE A 228 12.34 13.92 -14.21
C PHE A 228 13.18 14.84 -15.12
N ARG A 229 14.24 14.30 -15.75
CA ARG A 229 15.12 15.08 -16.65
C ARG A 229 14.39 15.59 -17.89
N ALA A 230 13.40 14.84 -18.37
CA ALA A 230 12.56 15.23 -19.50
C ALA A 230 11.38 16.16 -19.10
N ASN A 231 11.29 16.63 -17.86
CA ASN A 231 10.17 17.41 -17.33
C ASN A 231 8.79 16.76 -17.58
N LYS A 232 8.72 15.42 -17.54
CA LYS A 232 7.47 14.65 -17.65
C LYS A 232 6.92 14.35 -16.26
N SER A 233 5.61 14.16 -16.13
CA SER A 233 5.02 13.73 -14.85
C SER A 233 5.65 12.44 -14.34
N PHE A 234 6.11 12.41 -13.09
CA PHE A 234 6.79 11.28 -12.46
C PHE A 234 6.25 10.97 -11.04
N GLU A 235 5.13 11.57 -10.64
CA GLU A 235 4.58 11.47 -9.26
C GLU A 235 4.33 10.02 -8.83
N ALA A 236 3.73 9.20 -9.70
CA ALA A 236 3.52 7.77 -9.43
C ALA A 236 4.86 7.01 -9.24
N HIS A 237 5.90 7.37 -10.00
CA HIS A 237 7.21 6.73 -9.88
C HIS A 237 7.89 7.12 -8.58
N LEU A 238 7.74 8.39 -8.19
CA LEU A 238 8.23 8.91 -6.92
C LEU A 238 7.53 8.22 -5.75
N GLN A 239 6.21 8.05 -5.79
CA GLN A 239 5.46 7.31 -4.77
C GLN A 239 6.01 5.89 -4.61
N ALA A 240 6.17 5.15 -5.72
CA ALA A 240 6.72 3.80 -5.73
C ALA A 240 8.16 3.75 -5.19
N TYR A 241 8.99 4.73 -5.54
CA TYR A 241 10.35 4.86 -5.03
C TYR A 241 10.37 5.11 -3.52
N ILE A 242 9.53 6.03 -3.01
CA ILE A 242 9.50 6.37 -1.58
C ILE A 242 9.07 5.16 -0.76
N VAL A 243 7.97 4.49 -1.11
CA VAL A 243 7.50 3.35 -0.30
C VAL A 243 8.47 2.18 -0.28
N ARG A 244 9.25 2.00 -1.36
CA ARG A 244 10.32 1.00 -1.43
C ARG A 244 11.48 1.32 -0.48
N ASN A 245 11.90 2.59 -0.44
CA ASN A 245 13.19 2.98 0.13
C ASN A 245 13.10 3.59 1.54
N LEU A 246 11.97 4.19 1.91
CA LEU A 246 11.84 4.92 3.17
C LEU A 246 12.07 3.99 4.39
N GLY A 247 13.00 4.33 5.27
CA GLY A 247 13.40 3.55 6.44
C GLY A 247 14.07 2.23 6.10
N LYS A 248 14.67 2.10 4.92
CA LYS A 248 15.46 0.93 4.51
C LYS A 248 16.96 1.20 4.48
N GLY A 249 17.40 2.43 4.71
CA GLY A 249 18.81 2.83 4.64
C GLY A 249 19.37 2.84 3.22
N THR A 250 18.52 2.72 2.19
CA THR A 250 18.93 2.74 0.77
C THR A 250 19.02 4.16 0.22
N ASN A 251 18.30 5.11 0.81
CA ASN A 251 18.42 6.54 0.53
C ASN A 251 18.49 7.33 1.84
N THR A 252 19.70 7.67 2.26
CA THR A 252 19.94 8.38 3.53
C THR A 252 19.25 9.74 3.60
N SER A 253 19.21 10.49 2.48
CA SER A 253 18.56 11.81 2.47
C SER A 253 17.04 11.72 2.66
N LEU A 254 16.41 10.67 2.10
CA LEU A 254 14.99 10.39 2.30
C LEU A 254 14.70 10.06 3.76
N ASP A 255 15.49 9.13 4.32
CA ASP A 255 15.28 8.63 5.68
C ASP A 255 15.49 9.74 6.71
N GLN A 256 16.62 10.44 6.64
CA GLN A 256 16.94 11.54 7.55
C GLN A 256 15.90 12.67 7.49
N THR A 257 15.46 13.06 6.29
CA THR A 257 14.52 14.17 6.13
C THR A 257 13.14 13.82 6.68
N ILE A 258 12.62 12.63 6.39
CA ILE A 258 11.23 12.29 6.69
C ILE A 258 11.07 11.72 8.10
N ILE A 259 11.88 10.71 8.44
CA ILE A 259 11.71 9.92 9.67
C ILE A 259 12.89 10.02 10.64
N GLY A 260 14.04 10.56 10.24
CA GLY A 260 15.24 10.55 11.07
C GLY A 260 15.65 9.13 11.44
N ASP A 261 15.82 8.87 12.74
CA ASP A 261 16.13 7.54 13.28
C ASP A 261 14.88 6.74 13.68
N ALA A 262 13.68 7.29 13.47
CA ALA A 262 12.43 6.67 13.90
C ALA A 262 12.13 5.38 13.12
N GLN A 263 11.52 4.42 13.80
CA GLN A 263 11.15 3.13 13.22
C GLN A 263 9.73 3.16 12.66
N ILE A 264 9.56 2.66 11.43
CA ILE A 264 8.25 2.58 10.78
C ILE A 264 7.47 1.38 11.35
N GLU A 265 6.32 1.64 11.97
CA GLU A 265 5.39 0.59 12.40
C GLU A 265 4.32 0.28 11.35
N TRP A 266 3.99 1.21 10.45
CA TRP A 266 3.02 1.00 9.38
C TRP A 266 3.34 1.90 8.18
N LEU A 267 3.07 1.41 6.96
CA LEU A 267 3.29 2.17 5.74
C LEU A 267 2.15 1.94 4.72
N GLY A 268 1.51 3.03 4.32
CA GLY A 268 0.54 3.04 3.22
C GLY A 268 0.93 4.01 2.12
N ASN A 269 0.49 3.70 0.89
CA ASN A 269 0.38 4.64 -0.21
C ASN A 269 -1.07 4.73 -0.65
N GLU A 270 -1.47 5.88 -1.18
CA GLU A 270 -2.83 6.10 -1.72
C GLU A 270 -3.91 5.82 -0.68
N VAL A 271 -3.63 6.24 0.55
CA VAL A 271 -4.51 6.04 1.71
C VAL A 271 -5.74 6.90 1.50
N SER A 272 -6.89 6.26 1.31
CA SER A 272 -8.14 6.97 1.03
C SER A 272 -8.54 7.85 2.22
N CYS A 273 -8.82 9.12 1.96
CA CYS A 273 -9.16 10.10 2.98
C CYS A 273 -10.34 10.97 2.51
N GLY A 274 -11.55 10.52 2.83
CA GLY A 274 -12.79 11.25 2.55
C GLY A 274 -13.61 10.69 1.38
N VAL A 275 -14.90 11.03 1.38
CA VAL A 275 -15.91 10.50 0.43
C VAL A 275 -15.72 10.96 -1.01
N GLY A 276 -15.00 12.07 -1.23
CA GLY A 276 -14.65 12.57 -2.57
C GLY A 276 -13.51 11.82 -3.26
N MET A 277 -13.15 10.62 -2.77
CA MET A 277 -12.06 9.78 -3.29
C MET A 277 -10.67 10.42 -3.25
N GLN A 278 -10.47 11.40 -2.37
CA GLN A 278 -9.16 11.98 -2.11
C GLN A 278 -8.28 10.97 -1.39
N ARG A 279 -6.96 11.05 -1.60
CA ARG A 279 -6.00 10.07 -1.09
C ARG A 279 -4.75 10.77 -0.62
N ILE A 280 -4.15 10.30 0.46
CA ILE A 280 -2.80 10.66 0.90
C ILE A 280 -1.82 9.82 0.07
N ASP A 281 -0.87 10.46 -0.60
CA ASP A 281 0.02 9.77 -1.54
C ASP A 281 0.89 8.72 -0.83
N VAL A 282 1.50 9.10 0.29
CA VAL A 282 2.24 8.20 1.19
C VAL A 282 1.97 8.59 2.63
N MET A 283 1.79 7.62 3.51
CA MET A 283 1.67 7.85 4.94
C MET A 283 2.38 6.74 5.71
N PRO A 284 3.57 6.97 6.29
CA PRO A 284 4.08 6.14 7.34
C PRO A 284 3.48 6.51 8.70
N SER A 285 3.39 5.52 9.58
CA SER A 285 3.32 5.70 11.02
C SER A 285 4.65 5.25 11.60
N VAL A 286 5.28 6.13 12.39
CA VAL A 286 6.56 5.87 13.04
C VAL A 286 6.42 5.95 14.55
N VAL A 287 7.33 5.29 15.27
CA VAL A 287 7.51 5.47 16.71
C VAL A 287 8.77 6.29 16.94
N GLN A 288 8.61 7.45 17.55
CA GLN A 288 9.68 8.38 17.93
C GLN A 288 9.50 8.73 19.40
N ASP A 289 10.52 8.47 20.22
CA ASP A 289 10.49 8.75 21.68
C ASP A 289 9.25 8.17 22.38
N ASP A 290 8.95 6.89 22.10
CA ASP A 290 7.76 6.13 22.55
C ASP A 290 6.40 6.71 22.10
N GLN A 291 6.40 7.75 21.28
CA GLN A 291 5.22 8.42 20.75
C GLN A 291 5.01 8.05 19.28
N ARG A 292 3.75 7.83 18.91
CA ARG A 292 3.38 7.56 17.51
C ARG A 292 3.24 8.85 16.74
N VAL A 293 3.85 8.91 15.56
CA VAL A 293 3.73 10.04 14.65
C VAL A 293 3.24 9.54 13.29
N LEU A 294 2.13 10.09 12.83
CA LEU A 294 1.60 9.91 11.48
C LEU A 294 2.15 11.00 10.58
N ILE A 295 2.72 10.60 9.44
CA ILE A 295 3.36 11.53 8.52
C ILE A 295 2.59 11.52 7.19
N PRO A 296 1.49 12.27 7.03
CA PRO A 296 0.85 12.37 5.73
C PRO A 296 1.74 13.14 4.76
N ILE A 297 2.10 12.50 3.64
CA ILE A 297 2.98 13.06 2.62
C ILE A 297 2.17 13.31 1.34
N GLU A 298 2.16 14.56 0.89
CA GLU A 298 1.71 14.97 -0.44
C GLU A 298 2.90 15.03 -1.39
N LEU A 299 2.80 14.39 -2.57
CA LEU A 299 3.86 14.38 -3.58
C LEU A 299 3.49 15.26 -4.77
N LYS A 300 4.46 15.98 -5.32
CA LYS A 300 4.29 16.74 -6.57
C LYS A 300 5.48 16.55 -7.50
N ALA A 301 5.18 16.20 -8.76
CA ALA A 301 6.19 16.13 -9.84
C ALA A 301 6.62 17.51 -10.39
N VAL A 302 6.05 18.58 -9.85
CA VAL A 302 6.29 19.98 -10.22
C VAL A 302 6.60 20.80 -8.98
N GLU A 303 6.92 22.08 -9.15
CA GLU A 303 7.04 22.99 -8.00
C GLU A 303 5.70 23.10 -7.24
N ALA A 304 5.79 23.20 -5.92
CA ALA A 304 4.63 23.33 -5.06
C ALA A 304 3.87 24.64 -5.29
N ASN A 305 2.57 24.64 -4.98
CA ASN A 305 1.70 25.80 -4.98
C ASN A 305 0.68 25.74 -3.82
N GLU A 306 -0.06 26.83 -3.62
CA GLU A 306 -1.01 26.98 -2.51
C GLU A 306 -2.11 25.90 -2.45
N LYS A 307 -2.50 25.31 -3.58
CA LYS A 307 -3.53 24.26 -3.61
C LYS A 307 -3.07 22.99 -2.90
N ASN A 308 -1.76 22.75 -2.86
CA ASN A 308 -1.19 21.63 -2.13
C ASN A 308 -1.46 21.75 -0.62
N ILE A 309 -1.53 22.97 -0.08
CA ILE A 309 -1.80 23.20 1.35
C ILE A 309 -3.25 22.87 1.70
N ILE A 310 -4.19 23.15 0.78
CA ILE A 310 -5.61 22.78 0.94
C ILE A 310 -5.74 21.25 1.02
N GLN A 311 -4.99 20.53 0.18
CA GLN A 311 -4.97 19.08 0.16
C GLN A 311 -4.41 18.50 1.48
N ILE A 312 -3.29 19.04 1.96
CA ILE A 312 -2.70 18.64 3.25
C ILE A 312 -3.63 18.93 4.43
N GLN A 313 -4.34 20.06 4.43
CA GLN A 313 -5.33 20.36 5.47
C GLN A 313 -6.40 19.27 5.56
N ARG A 314 -6.90 18.78 4.42
CA ARG A 314 -7.88 17.69 4.41
C ARG A 314 -7.30 16.39 4.95
N TYR A 315 -6.00 16.15 4.77
CA TYR A 315 -5.34 14.98 5.37
C TYR A 315 -5.32 15.07 6.89
N VAL A 316 -4.93 16.22 7.44
CA VAL A 316 -4.96 16.46 8.89
C VAL A 316 -6.39 16.30 9.43
N ASP A 317 -7.37 16.93 8.77
CA ASP A 317 -8.78 16.86 9.19
C ASP A 317 -9.31 15.42 9.18
N TRP A 318 -8.93 14.61 8.18
CA TRP A 318 -9.35 13.21 8.10
C TRP A 318 -8.64 12.35 9.16
N ILE A 319 -7.34 12.53 9.35
CA ILE A 319 -6.55 11.78 10.35
C ILE A 319 -7.12 12.01 11.75
N GLU A 320 -7.42 13.26 12.12
CA GLU A 320 -8.00 13.58 13.42
C GLU A 320 -9.39 12.97 13.65
N GLN A 321 -10.22 12.90 12.60
CA GLN A 321 -11.60 12.41 12.74
C GLN A 321 -11.69 10.88 12.67
N TYR A 322 -10.87 10.25 11.83
CA TYR A 322 -11.01 8.85 11.45
C TYR A 322 -9.90 7.94 11.98
N TYR A 323 -8.67 8.43 12.11
CA TYR A 323 -7.55 7.60 12.57
C TYR A 323 -7.28 7.77 14.07
N ILE A 324 -7.01 9.00 14.52
CA ILE A 324 -6.59 9.31 15.91
C ILE A 324 -7.54 8.74 16.97
N PRO A 325 -8.88 8.78 16.80
CA PRO A 325 -9.79 8.23 17.81
C PRO A 325 -9.66 6.72 17.99
N ASN A 326 -9.16 6.01 16.99
CA ASN A 326 -8.88 4.56 17.08
C ASN A 326 -7.44 4.27 17.50
N ARG A 327 -6.51 5.19 17.21
CA ARG A 327 -5.10 5.03 17.53
C ARG A 327 -4.42 6.39 17.71
N GLN A 328 -4.28 6.79 18.98
CA GLN A 328 -3.64 8.05 19.36
C GLN A 328 -2.24 8.18 18.74
N SER A 329 -2.03 9.30 18.06
CA SER A 329 -0.81 9.63 17.34
C SER A 329 -0.72 11.15 17.18
N ASP A 330 0.50 11.68 17.14
CA ASP A 330 0.76 13.02 16.64
C ASP A 330 0.77 13.03 15.10
N ILE A 331 0.67 14.22 14.51
CA ILE A 331 0.67 14.40 13.06
C ILE A 331 1.85 15.28 12.66
N LYS A 332 2.63 14.83 11.67
CA LYS A 332 3.71 15.60 11.03
C LYS A 332 3.46 15.67 9.52
N PRO A 333 2.75 16.69 9.02
CA PRO A 333 2.44 16.78 7.60
C PRO A 333 3.67 17.15 6.77
N VAL A 334 3.80 16.55 5.58
CA VAL A 334 4.91 16.78 4.65
C VAL A 334 4.38 17.14 3.27
N LEU A 335 4.93 18.20 2.68
CA LEU A 335 4.80 18.50 1.27
C LEU A 335 6.13 18.20 0.58
N MET A 336 6.13 17.32 -0.41
CA MET A 336 7.32 16.98 -1.17
C MET A 336 7.12 17.35 -2.65
N ALA A 337 7.98 18.20 -3.18
CA ALA A 337 7.82 18.73 -4.53
C ALA A 337 9.17 18.87 -5.25
N LYS A 338 9.14 19.06 -6.58
CA LYS A 338 10.36 19.43 -7.31
C LYS A 338 10.93 20.72 -6.72
N LYS A 339 12.24 20.76 -6.49
CA LYS A 339 12.94 21.91 -5.90
C LYS A 339 12.61 23.20 -6.68
N THR A 340 12.18 24.24 -5.97
CA THR A 340 11.84 25.53 -6.57
C THR A 340 13.10 26.22 -7.08
N ALA A 341 13.15 26.52 -8.37
CA ALA A 341 14.31 27.15 -8.99
C ALA A 341 14.42 28.64 -8.63
N ASN A 342 13.30 29.37 -8.62
CA ASN A 342 13.26 30.80 -8.33
C ASN A 342 12.33 31.14 -7.15
N LYS A 343 12.94 31.44 -5.99
CA LYS A 343 12.26 31.80 -4.75
C LYS A 343 11.83 33.27 -4.66
N THR A 344 12.09 34.10 -5.68
CA THR A 344 11.67 35.51 -5.70
C THR A 344 10.34 35.72 -6.43
N THR A 345 9.68 34.63 -6.84
CA THR A 345 8.42 34.71 -7.60
C THR A 345 7.24 34.93 -6.66
N ASN A 346 6.22 35.66 -7.13
CA ASN A 346 4.98 35.84 -6.38
C ASN A 346 4.33 34.50 -5.99
N ASN A 347 4.40 33.50 -6.88
CA ASN A 347 3.88 32.16 -6.60
C ASN A 347 4.59 31.49 -5.41
N TYR A 348 5.91 31.63 -5.31
CA TYR A 348 6.66 31.12 -4.16
C TYR A 348 6.30 31.86 -2.88
N HIS A 349 6.20 33.20 -2.92
CA HIS A 349 5.76 33.98 -1.76
C HIS A 349 4.35 33.59 -1.29
N MET A 350 3.40 33.40 -2.20
CA MET A 350 2.04 32.93 -1.89
C MET A 350 2.03 31.51 -1.28
N LEU A 351 2.91 30.63 -1.75
CA LEU A 351 3.11 29.30 -1.14
C LEU A 351 3.61 29.43 0.29
N VAL A 352 4.67 30.22 0.53
CA VAL A 352 5.24 30.44 1.87
C VAL A 352 4.21 31.03 2.83
N ASP A 353 3.45 32.04 2.39
CA ASP A 353 2.35 32.60 3.19
C ASP A 353 1.29 31.56 3.53
N SER A 354 0.96 30.68 2.58
CA SER A 354 0.00 29.60 2.79
C SER A 354 0.53 28.55 3.78
N LEU A 355 1.80 28.20 3.70
CA LEU A 355 2.48 27.32 4.67
C LEU A 355 2.45 27.93 6.08
N ASN A 356 2.75 29.23 6.20
CA ASN A 356 2.75 29.93 7.48
C ASN A 356 1.34 30.04 8.08
N ARG A 357 0.33 30.36 7.27
CA ARG A 357 -1.08 30.35 7.70
C ARG A 357 -1.53 28.96 8.16
N PHE A 358 -1.14 27.92 7.43
CA PHE A 358 -1.42 26.53 7.83
C PHE A 358 -0.83 26.22 9.20
N ASN A 359 0.45 26.56 9.42
CA ASN A 359 1.15 26.30 10.67
C ASN A 359 0.51 27.05 11.86
N GLN A 360 0.15 28.32 11.67
CA GLN A 360 -0.53 29.11 12.70
C GLN A 360 -1.87 28.47 13.09
N LYS A 361 -2.69 28.13 12.08
CA LYS A 361 -4.01 27.54 12.28
C LYS A 361 -3.96 26.16 12.97
N ASN A 362 -2.95 25.34 12.67
CA ASN A 362 -2.86 23.95 13.13
C ASN A 362 -1.81 23.74 14.23
N SER A 363 -1.33 24.81 14.88
CA SER A 363 -0.28 24.76 15.91
C SER A 363 -0.57 23.83 17.09
N ASN A 364 -1.85 23.65 17.44
CA ASN A 364 -2.30 22.73 18.50
C ASN A 364 -2.77 21.35 17.98
N ARG A 365 -2.68 21.13 16.67
CA ARG A 365 -3.26 19.97 15.96
C ARG A 365 -2.20 19.07 15.35
N CYS A 366 -1.13 19.66 14.83
CA CYS A 366 -0.03 18.94 14.21
C CYS A 366 1.28 19.72 14.33
N ALA A 367 2.39 19.02 14.10
CA ALA A 367 3.70 19.64 13.97
C ALA A 367 3.73 20.60 12.76
N ARG A 368 4.71 21.50 12.77
CA ARG A 368 4.99 22.39 11.63
C ARG A 368 5.10 21.57 10.34
N LEU A 369 4.41 22.01 9.30
CA LEU A 369 4.45 21.36 7.98
C LEU A 369 5.88 21.36 7.45
N GLN A 370 6.39 20.20 7.06
CA GLN A 370 7.73 20.07 6.51
C GLN A 370 7.67 20.19 4.98
N PHE A 371 8.40 21.16 4.41
CA PHE A 371 8.50 21.32 2.97
C PHE A 371 9.80 20.71 2.46
N VAL A 372 9.72 19.72 1.56
CA VAL A 372 10.86 18.96 1.06
C VAL A 372 11.01 19.15 -0.45
N GLY A 373 12.21 19.58 -0.86
CA GLY A 373 12.61 19.70 -2.25
C GLY A 373 13.24 18.41 -2.76
N ILE A 374 12.87 18.03 -3.98
CA ILE A 374 13.43 16.87 -4.69
C ILE A 374 14.35 17.33 -5.81
N GLU A 375 15.54 16.71 -5.87
CA GLU A 375 16.48 16.85 -6.98
C GLU A 375 17.15 15.53 -7.35
N ILE A 376 17.89 15.53 -8.46
CA ILE A 376 18.69 14.38 -8.91
C ILE A 376 20.15 14.65 -8.61
N GLY A 377 20.73 13.84 -7.73
CA GLY A 377 22.15 13.79 -7.45
C GLY A 377 22.91 12.84 -8.39
N LYS A 378 24.17 12.54 -8.01
CA LYS A 378 25.01 11.57 -8.73
C LYS A 378 24.48 10.13 -8.60
N ASP A 379 24.05 9.76 -7.40
CA ASP A 379 23.70 8.37 -7.05
C ASP A 379 22.20 8.09 -6.97
N GLY A 380 21.34 9.09 -7.25
CA GLY A 380 19.89 8.93 -7.19
C GLY A 380 19.14 10.23 -6.88
N LEU A 381 17.98 10.08 -6.26
CA LEU A 381 17.19 11.22 -5.77
C LEU A 381 17.78 11.75 -4.46
N ILE A 382 17.84 13.07 -4.34
CA ILE A 382 18.17 13.77 -3.10
C ILE A 382 16.91 14.46 -2.59
N PHE A 383 16.68 14.35 -1.28
CA PHE A 383 15.59 14.99 -0.56
C PHE A 383 16.18 15.96 0.45
N GLU A 384 15.76 17.22 0.38
CA GLU A 384 16.25 18.28 1.28
C GLU A 384 15.09 19.07 1.85
N GLU A 385 15.13 19.35 3.15
CA GLU A 385 14.19 20.29 3.77
C GLU A 385 14.43 21.70 3.24
N VAL A 386 13.35 22.37 2.85
CA VAL A 386 13.36 23.73 2.31
C VAL A 386 12.91 24.67 3.44
N PRO A 387 13.81 25.53 3.96
CA PRO A 387 13.42 26.53 4.95
C PRO A 387 12.51 27.59 4.31
N TYR A 388 11.53 28.04 5.10
CA TYR A 388 10.55 29.04 4.68
C TYR A 388 10.02 29.88 5.84
#